data_AF-A0A379GFU2-F1
#
_entry.id   AF-A0A379GFU2-F1
#
_cell.length_a   1.000
_cell.length_b   1.000
_cell.length_c   1.000
_cell.angle_alpha   90.00
_cell.angle_beta   90.00
_cell.angle_gamma   90.00
#
_symmetry.space_group_name_H-M   'P 1'
#
loop_
_entity.id
_entity.type
_entity.pdbx_description
1 polymer ?
#
loop_
_entity_poly.entity_id
_entity_poly.type
_entity_poly.pdbx_seq_one_letter_code
_entity_poly.pdbx_strand_id
1 'polypeptide(L)'
;MLLTTRVAPKWAVHYNLAYTSWSEFKELRATRKSDGQQLFNKEEGFRDAWRIALGTTYYHDDNWTFRTGIAFDDSPVPADKRSISIPDQDRFWLSAGATYAFNKDMSVDVGLAYMHGKKVTIKEKLSESLPLPAYEFESSGKAWLYGMNFNYRF
;
A
#
# COMPACT_ATOMS: atom_id res chain seq x y z
N MET A 1 -1.97 14.45 -3.40
CA MET A 1 -1.34 15.71 -2.96
C MET A 1 -0.51 15.45 -1.69
N LEU A 2 0.76 15.86 -1.65
CA LEU A 2 1.63 15.81 -0.45
C LEU A 2 1.91 17.25 0.01
N LEU A 3 1.69 17.52 1.28
CA LEU A 3 1.98 18.81 1.91
C LEU A 3 2.93 18.61 3.08
N THR A 4 3.89 19.52 3.21
CA THR A 4 4.87 19.53 4.29
C THR A 4 4.94 20.92 4.89
N THR A 5 4.77 21.01 6.21
CA THR A 5 4.79 22.26 6.95
C THR A 5 5.79 22.17 8.09
N ARG A 6 6.76 23.10 8.13
CA ARG A 6 7.65 23.26 9.29
C ARG A 6 6.92 24.06 10.36
N VAL A 7 6.51 23.38 11.43
CA VAL A 7 5.68 23.95 12.50
C VAL A 7 6.50 24.51 13.66
N ALA A 8 7.77 24.11 13.76
CA ALA A 8 8.74 24.65 14.72
C ALA A 8 10.18 24.48 14.18
N PRO A 9 11.20 25.11 14.77
CA PRO A 9 12.59 25.00 14.29
C PRO A 9 13.05 23.56 14.09
N LYS A 10 12.67 22.65 14.99
CA LYS A 10 13.05 21.23 14.94
C LYS A 10 11.93 20.31 14.47
N TRP A 11 10.74 20.81 14.11
CA TRP A 11 9.59 19.96 13.78
C TRP A 11 8.95 20.31 12.45
N ALA A 12 8.72 19.29 11.64
CA ALA A 12 7.89 19.36 10.44
C ALA A 12 6.79 18.29 10.49
N VAL A 13 5.62 18.62 9.96
CA VAL A 13 4.49 17.71 9.79
C VAL A 13 4.25 17.52 8.30
N HIS A 14 3.94 16.29 7.91
CA HIS A 14 3.70 15.88 6.53
C HIS A 14 2.34 15.19 6.46
N TYR A 15 1.55 15.50 5.44
CA TYR A 15 0.32 14.77 5.18
C TYR A 15 0.11 14.57 3.68
N ASN A 16 -0.45 13.41 3.34
CA ASN A 16 -0.69 13.00 1.97
C ASN A 16 -2.10 12.43 1.82
N LEU A 17 -2.75 12.82 0.73
CA LEU A 17 -3.95 12.17 0.23
C LEU A 17 -3.69 11.72 -1.20
N ALA A 18 -3.79 10.42 -1.45
CA ALA A 18 -3.70 9.84 -2.78
C ALA A 18 -5.04 9.19 -3.13
N TYR A 19 -5.44 9.37 -4.38
CA TYR A 19 -6.62 8.77 -4.97
C TYR A 19 -6.19 7.93 -6.16
N THR A 20 -6.72 6.72 -6.26
CA THR A 20 -6.43 5.83 -7.37
C THR A 20 -7.74 5.39 -8.02
N SER A 21 -7.87 5.69 -9.31
CA SER A 21 -9.02 5.33 -10.15
C SER A 21 -9.03 3.85 -10.52
N TRP A 22 -9.13 2.97 -9.52
CA TRP A 22 -9.17 1.52 -9.72
C TRP A 22 -10.42 1.04 -10.47
N SER A 23 -11.48 1.83 -10.56
CA SER A 23 -12.66 1.53 -11.36
C SER A 23 -12.40 1.41 -12.87
N GLU A 24 -11.26 1.92 -13.35
CA GLU A 24 -10.80 1.68 -14.72
C GLU A 24 -10.33 0.23 -14.93
N PHE A 25 -9.96 -0.47 -13.86
CA PHE A 25 -9.56 -1.88 -13.90
C PHE A 25 -10.81 -2.79 -13.82
N LYS A 26 -11.41 -3.03 -14.97
CA LYS A 26 -12.69 -3.77 -15.07
C LYS A 26 -12.51 -5.28 -15.06
N GLU A 27 -11.56 -5.80 -15.82
CA GLU A 27 -11.42 -7.23 -16.05
C GLU A 27 -9.99 -7.63 -16.44
N LEU A 28 -9.68 -8.90 -16.21
CA LEU A 28 -8.55 -9.60 -16.79
C LEU A 28 -9.06 -10.53 -17.89
N ARG A 29 -8.87 -10.13 -19.15
CA ARG A 29 -9.28 -10.90 -20.34
C ARG A 29 -8.05 -11.42 -21.08
N ALA A 30 -8.02 -12.73 -21.34
CA ALA A 30 -7.03 -13.35 -22.22
C ALA A 30 -7.71 -13.81 -23.51
N THR A 31 -7.13 -13.44 -24.66
CA THR A 31 -7.62 -13.83 -25.98
C THR A 31 -6.54 -14.56 -26.77
N ARG A 32 -6.96 -15.51 -27.61
CA ARG A 32 -6.09 -16.22 -28.52
C ARG A 32 -5.80 -15.34 -29.73
N LYS A 33 -4.52 -15.16 -30.06
CA LYS A 33 -4.11 -14.27 -31.16
C LYS A 33 -4.60 -14.71 -32.54
N SER A 34 -4.79 -16.02 -32.76
CA SER A 34 -5.10 -16.57 -34.09
C SER A 34 -6.52 -16.27 -34.58
N ASP A 35 -7.49 -16.25 -33.66
CA ASP A 35 -8.93 -16.15 -33.97
C ASP A 35 -9.68 -15.15 -33.07
N GLY A 36 -8.99 -14.53 -32.11
CA GLY A 36 -9.59 -13.62 -31.13
C GLY A 36 -10.44 -14.32 -30.08
N GLN A 37 -10.45 -15.65 -30.01
CA GLN A 37 -11.27 -16.39 -29.05
C GLN A 37 -10.87 -16.05 -27.61
N GLN A 38 -11.86 -15.75 -26.77
CA GLN A 38 -11.64 -15.57 -25.34
C GLN A 38 -11.25 -16.91 -24.69
N LEU A 39 -10.08 -16.93 -24.07
CA LEU A 39 -9.54 -18.08 -23.34
C LEU A 39 -9.78 -17.98 -21.83
N PHE A 40 -9.84 -16.76 -21.32
CA PHE A 40 -10.05 -16.45 -19.91
C PHE A 40 -10.71 -15.09 -19.78
N ASN A 41 -11.63 -14.96 -18.84
CA ASN A 41 -12.16 -13.68 -18.41
C ASN A 41 -12.43 -13.72 -16.92
N LYS A 42 -11.90 -12.74 -16.19
CA LYS A 42 -12.20 -12.53 -14.78
C LYS A 42 -12.62 -11.08 -14.60
N GLU A 43 -13.88 -10.88 -14.25
CA GLU A 43 -14.38 -9.57 -13.86
C GLU A 43 -13.88 -9.22 -12.46
N GLU A 44 -13.09 -8.16 -12.36
CA GLU A 44 -12.48 -7.73 -11.10
C GLU A 44 -13.37 -6.67 -10.43
N GLY A 45 -13.93 -5.73 -11.21
CA GLY A 45 -14.94 -4.77 -10.72
C GLY A 45 -14.46 -3.91 -9.56
N PHE A 46 -13.19 -3.49 -9.57
CA PHE A 46 -12.62 -2.71 -8.49
C PHE A 46 -13.29 -1.34 -8.36
N ARG A 47 -13.31 -0.78 -7.16
CA ARG A 47 -13.77 0.58 -6.88
C ARG A 47 -12.58 1.49 -6.62
N ASP A 48 -12.76 2.76 -6.92
CA ASP A 48 -11.75 3.76 -6.61
C ASP A 48 -11.44 3.78 -5.12
N ALA A 49 -10.17 3.98 -4.79
CA ALA A 49 -9.65 3.88 -3.44
C ALA A 49 -8.76 5.06 -3.09
N TRP A 50 -8.67 5.33 -1.78
CA TRP A 50 -7.93 6.44 -1.24
C TRP A 50 -6.89 5.94 -0.25
N ARG A 51 -5.75 6.62 -0.23
CA ARG A 51 -4.72 6.45 0.79
C ARG A 51 -4.47 7.78 1.49
N ILE A 52 -4.54 7.75 2.81
CA ILE A 52 -4.30 8.90 3.68
C ILE A 52 -3.07 8.61 4.52
N ALA A 53 -2.14 9.55 4.61
CA ALA A 53 -0.96 9.43 5.45
C ALA A 53 -0.69 10.71 6.23
N LEU A 54 -0.19 10.55 7.45
CA LEU A 54 0.27 11.62 8.33
C LEU A 54 1.61 11.21 8.92
N GLY A 55 2.57 12.13 8.94
CA GLY A 55 3.89 11.88 9.50
C GLY A 55 4.50 13.13 10.10
N THR A 56 5.54 12.93 10.89
CA THR A 56 6.31 13.99 11.51
C THR A 56 7.80 13.73 11.32
N THR A 57 8.56 14.81 11.15
CA THR A 57 10.01 14.81 11.13
C THR A 57 10.51 15.67 12.28
N TYR A 58 11.41 15.11 13.09
CA TYR A 58 12.12 15.78 14.16
C TYR A 58 13.60 15.92 13.81
N TYR A 59 14.05 17.15 13.62
CA TYR A 59 15.45 17.50 13.37
C TYR A 59 16.15 17.68 14.73
N HIS A 60 16.76 16.62 15.25
CA HIS A 60 17.32 16.61 16.60
C HIS A 60 18.54 17.53 16.72
N ASP A 61 19.51 17.33 15.83
CA ASP A 61 20.73 18.11 15.69
C ASP A 61 21.23 18.07 14.22
N ASP A 62 22.47 18.51 13.97
CA ASP A 62 23.05 18.56 12.63
C ASP A 62 23.29 17.17 12.01
N ASN A 63 23.33 16.13 12.84
CA ASN A 63 23.60 14.76 12.43
C ASN A 63 22.32 13.91 12.40
N TRP A 64 21.43 14.05 13.38
CA TRP A 64 20.29 13.17 13.58
C TRP A 64 18.96 13.79 13.19
N THR A 65 18.23 13.10 12.32
CA THR A 65 16.83 13.39 12.01
C THR A 65 15.98 12.14 12.22
N PHE A 66 14.87 12.27 12.94
CA PHE A 66 13.95 11.16 13.22
C PHE A 66 12.62 11.38 12.51
N ARG A 67 11.99 10.30 12.04
CA ARG A 67 10.70 10.32 11.35
C ARG A 67 9.79 9.24 11.89
N THR A 68 8.51 9.56 11.98
CA THR A 68 7.45 8.56 12.21
C THR A 68 6.22 8.93 11.42
N GLY A 69 5.41 7.94 11.08
CA GLY A 69 4.16 8.16 10.36
C GLY A 69 3.16 7.04 10.52
N ILE A 70 1.93 7.38 10.20
CA ILE A 70 0.81 6.47 10.08
C ILE A 70 0.17 6.64 8.70
N ALA A 71 -0.39 5.57 8.16
CA ALA A 71 -1.21 5.66 6.96
C ALA A 71 -2.36 4.65 6.99
N PHE A 72 -3.44 5.01 6.30
CA PHE A 72 -4.57 4.15 6.03
C PHE A 72 -4.78 4.06 4.52
N ASP A 73 -4.99 2.84 4.03
CA ASP A 73 -5.18 2.51 2.62
C ASP A 73 -6.50 1.74 2.48
N ASP A 74 -7.46 2.31 1.77
CA ASP A 74 -8.76 1.67 1.50
C ASP A 74 -8.60 0.57 0.44
N SER A 75 -9.23 -0.58 0.65
CA SER A 75 -9.19 -1.67 -0.31
C SER A 75 -10.01 -1.33 -1.57
N PRO A 76 -9.42 -1.37 -2.77
CA PRO A 76 -10.17 -1.18 -4.01
C PRO A 76 -11.05 -2.38 -4.37
N VAL A 77 -10.93 -3.51 -3.66
CA VAL A 77 -11.65 -4.74 -3.99
C VAL A 77 -12.96 -4.81 -3.18
N PRO A 78 -14.13 -4.78 -3.85
CA PRO A 78 -15.41 -5.01 -3.19
C PRO A 78 -15.44 -6.35 -2.46
N ALA A 79 -16.15 -6.43 -1.33
CA ALA A 79 -16.14 -7.61 -0.47
C ALA A 79 -16.64 -8.89 -1.18
N ASP A 80 -17.57 -8.74 -2.12
CA ASP A 80 -18.15 -9.81 -2.96
C ASP A 80 -17.28 -10.20 -4.16
N LYS A 81 -16.22 -9.43 -4.44
CA LYS A 81 -15.26 -9.67 -5.53
C LYS A 81 -13.86 -10.06 -5.04
N ARG A 82 -13.67 -10.19 -3.72
CA ARG A 82 -12.41 -10.68 -3.16
C ARG A 82 -12.13 -12.10 -3.62
N SER A 83 -10.86 -12.39 -3.85
CA SER A 83 -10.40 -13.74 -4.20
C SER A 83 -9.26 -14.15 -3.28
N ILE A 84 -9.10 -15.45 -3.06
CA ILE A 84 -7.97 -15.97 -2.27
C ILE A 84 -6.64 -15.74 -2.97
N SER A 85 -6.64 -15.58 -4.31
CA SER A 85 -5.44 -15.30 -5.11
C SER A 85 -4.89 -13.88 -4.90
N ILE A 86 -5.76 -12.94 -4.58
CA ILE A 86 -5.43 -11.55 -4.23
C ILE A 86 -6.26 -11.20 -2.99
N PRO A 87 -5.83 -11.62 -1.80
CA PRO A 87 -6.55 -11.36 -0.56
C PRO A 87 -6.32 -9.90 -0.16
N ASP A 88 -7.07 -9.01 -0.79
CA ASP A 88 -6.98 -7.58 -0.56
C ASP A 88 -7.89 -7.14 0.59
N GLN A 89 -7.35 -6.26 1.42
CA GLN A 89 -7.99 -5.72 2.62
C GLN A 89 -7.49 -4.31 2.89
N ASP A 90 -8.24 -3.57 3.70
CA ASP A 90 -7.79 -2.27 4.21
C ASP A 90 -6.50 -2.44 5.00
N ARG A 91 -5.56 -1.51 4.81
CA ARG A 91 -4.22 -1.60 5.40
C ARG A 91 -3.96 -0.41 6.29
N PHE A 92 -3.57 -0.69 7.53
CA PHE A 92 -3.02 0.29 8.45
C PHE A 92 -1.50 0.17 8.47
N TRP A 93 -0.83 1.30 8.42
CA TRP A 93 0.63 1.41 8.41
C TRP A 93 1.09 2.18 9.63
N LEU A 94 2.17 1.69 10.25
CA LEU A 94 2.96 2.40 11.24
C LEU A 94 4.42 2.38 10.79
N SER A 95 5.06 3.54 10.73
CA SER A 95 6.45 3.66 10.30
C SER A 95 7.29 4.50 11.24
N ALA A 96 8.58 4.17 11.27
CA ALA A 96 9.62 4.91 11.97
C ALA A 96 10.91 4.88 11.14
N GLY A 97 11.72 5.92 11.27
CA GLY A 97 13.00 5.98 10.58
C GLY A 97 13.92 7.04 11.14
N ALA A 98 15.18 6.96 10.76
CA ALA A 98 16.21 7.91 11.16
C ALA A 98 17.13 8.21 9.98
N THR A 99 17.65 9.42 9.95
CA THR A 99 18.80 9.80 9.13
C THR A 99 19.96 10.11 10.06
N TYR A 100 21.13 9.62 9.68
CA TYR A 100 22.41 10.09 10.22
C TYR A 100 23.20 10.78 9.12
N ALA A 101 23.42 12.09 9.25
CA ALA A 101 24.31 12.87 8.41
C ALA A 101 25.72 12.81 8.98
N PHE A 102 26.67 12.27 8.21
CA PHE A 102 28.09 12.29 8.57
C PHE A 102 28.66 13.70 8.46
N ASN A 103 28.19 14.44 7.45
CA ASN A 103 28.52 15.83 7.17
C ASN A 103 27.43 16.41 6.26
N LYS A 104 27.67 17.61 5.70
CA LYS A 104 26.72 18.33 4.85
C LYS A 104 26.41 17.61 3.53
N ASP A 105 27.27 16.67 3.12
CA ASP A 105 27.27 16.08 1.79
C ASP A 105 26.99 14.58 1.82
N MET A 106 27.07 13.93 2.99
CA MET A 106 26.91 12.49 3.18
C MET A 106 25.91 12.16 4.28
N SER A 107 24.95 11.30 3.98
CA SER A 107 24.05 10.75 5.01
C SER A 107 23.59 9.33 4.70
N VAL A 108 23.11 8.64 5.73
CA VAL A 108 22.39 7.37 5.63
C VAL A 108 21.00 7.52 6.21
N ASP A 109 20.02 6.95 5.54
CA ASP A 109 18.66 6.78 6.03
C ASP A 109 18.41 5.31 6.36
N VAL A 110 17.71 5.07 7.46
CA VAL A 110 17.16 3.77 7.83
C VAL A 110 15.68 3.91 8.13
N GLY A 111 14.89 2.94 7.69
CA GLY A 111 13.43 2.96 7.84
C GLY A 111 12.87 1.57 8.16
N LEU A 112 11.83 1.58 8.99
CA LEU A 112 11.03 0.43 9.37
C LEU A 112 9.55 0.78 9.19
N ALA A 113 8.79 -0.13 8.62
CA ALA A 113 7.34 -0.04 8.62
C ALA A 113 6.68 -1.38 8.95
N TYR A 114 5.62 -1.31 9.73
CA TYR A 114 4.69 -2.39 9.98
C TYR A 114 3.38 -2.09 9.26
N MET A 115 2.89 -3.04 8.49
CA MET A 115 1.60 -2.98 7.82
C MET A 115 0.72 -4.10 8.37
N HIS A 116 -0.48 -3.74 8.79
CA HIS A 116 -1.51 -4.68 9.21
C HIS A 116 -2.73 -4.58 8.30
N GLY A 117 -3.08 -5.68 7.65
CA GLY A 117 -4.29 -5.83 6.89
C GLY A 117 -5.44 -6.30 7.77
N LYS A 118 -6.59 -5.65 7.64
CA LYS A 118 -7.82 -6.05 8.35
C LYS A 118 -8.22 -7.48 7.99
N LYS A 119 -8.76 -8.22 8.96
CA LYS A 119 -9.33 -9.54 8.70
C LYS A 119 -10.55 -9.41 7.80
N VAL A 120 -10.62 -10.20 6.74
CA VAL A 120 -11.73 -10.21 5.77
C VAL A 120 -12.22 -11.63 5.51
N THR A 121 -13.52 -11.75 5.28
CA THR A 121 -14.14 -12.98 4.79
C THR A 121 -14.17 -12.93 3.26
N ILE A 122 -13.79 -14.03 2.63
CA ILE A 122 -13.77 -14.22 1.18
C ILE A 122 -14.75 -15.35 0.86
N LYS A 123 -15.72 -15.07 -0.02
CA LYS A 123 -16.68 -16.08 -0.51
C LYS A 123 -16.47 -16.23 -2.01
N GLU A 124 -15.87 -17.34 -2.42
CA GLU A 124 -15.41 -17.53 -3.81
C GLU A 124 -15.89 -18.87 -4.37
N LYS A 125 -16.39 -18.85 -5.61
CA LYS A 125 -16.62 -20.07 -6.39
C LYS A 125 -15.36 -20.40 -7.17
N LEU A 126 -14.80 -21.58 -6.93
CA LEU A 126 -13.54 -22.01 -7.56
C LEU A 126 -13.69 -22.45 -9.03
N SER A 127 -14.93 -22.64 -9.50
CA SER A 127 -15.25 -22.96 -10.89
C SER A 127 -16.66 -22.50 -11.22
N GLU A 128 -16.82 -21.80 -12.34
CA GLU A 128 -18.15 -21.47 -12.88
C GLU A 128 -18.77 -22.62 -13.68
N SER A 129 -17.94 -23.53 -14.22
CA SER A 129 -18.37 -24.63 -15.08
C SER A 129 -18.75 -25.90 -14.33
N LEU A 130 -18.29 -26.05 -13.07
CA LEU A 130 -18.64 -27.17 -12.21
C LEU A 130 -19.71 -26.74 -11.18
N PRO A 131 -20.66 -27.62 -10.82
CA PRO A 131 -21.70 -27.32 -9.83
C PRO A 131 -21.13 -27.41 -8.40
N LEU A 132 -20.08 -26.66 -8.12
CA LEU A 132 -19.43 -26.58 -6.81
C LEU A 132 -20.06 -25.46 -5.97
N PRO A 133 -20.16 -25.65 -4.64
CA PRO A 133 -20.58 -24.58 -3.74
C PRO A 133 -19.55 -23.45 -3.73
N ALA A 134 -19.98 -22.26 -3.30
CA ALA A 134 -19.03 -21.22 -2.92
C ALA A 134 -18.32 -21.62 -1.63
N TYR A 135 -17.01 -21.44 -1.59
CA TYR A 135 -16.20 -21.70 -0.40
C TYR A 135 -15.99 -20.40 0.38
N GLU A 136 -16.00 -20.50 1.69
CA GLU A 136 -15.79 -19.38 2.60
C GLU A 136 -14.41 -19.50 3.27
N PHE A 137 -13.65 -18.42 3.20
CA PHE A 137 -12.31 -18.31 3.78
C PHE A 137 -12.21 -17.06 4.63
N GLU A 138 -11.31 -17.10 5.62
CA GLU A 138 -10.89 -15.91 6.35
C GLU A 138 -9.43 -15.59 6.01
N SER A 139 -9.16 -14.34 5.65
CA SER A 139 -7.81 -13.85 5.35
C SER A 139 -7.43 -12.71 6.30
N SER A 140 -6.16 -12.70 6.73
CA SER A 140 -5.52 -11.57 7.39
C SER A 140 -4.05 -11.53 7.01
N GLY A 141 -3.54 -10.34 6.67
CA GLY A 141 -2.16 -10.12 6.27
C GLY A 141 -1.43 -9.21 7.25
N LYS A 142 -0.13 -9.48 7.45
CA LYS A 142 0.79 -8.56 8.13
C LYS A 142 2.12 -8.56 7.39
N ALA A 143 2.77 -7.40 7.31
CA ALA A 143 4.06 -7.25 6.65
C ALA A 143 4.98 -6.34 7.46
N TRP A 144 6.27 -6.67 7.41
CA TRP A 144 7.36 -5.83 7.90
C TRP A 144 8.21 -5.39 6.72
N LEU A 145 8.50 -4.10 6.65
CA LEU A 145 9.34 -3.50 5.61
C LEU A 145 10.54 -2.84 6.28
N TYR A 146 11.73 -3.10 5.71
CA TYR A 146 13.00 -2.53 6.15
C TYR A 146 13.65 -1.86 4.95
N GLY A 147 14.24 -0.68 5.15
CA GLY A 147 14.91 0.04 4.09
C GLY A 147 16.15 0.76 4.62
N MET A 148 17.17 0.84 3.76
CA MET A 148 18.37 1.63 3.99
C MET A 148 18.71 2.37 2.71
N ASN A 149 19.12 3.63 2.83
CA ASN A 149 19.53 4.45 1.69
C ASN A 149 20.78 5.25 2.05
N PHE A 150 21.69 5.43 1.09
CA PHE A 150 22.86 6.29 1.23
C PHE A 150 22.72 7.49 0.29
N ASN A 151 23.03 8.69 0.78
CA ASN A 151 22.93 9.93 0.02
C ASN A 151 24.29 10.62 -0.08
N TYR A 152 24.60 11.14 -1.26
CA TYR A 152 25.78 11.97 -1.53
C TYR A 152 25.41 13.20 -2.36
N ARG A 153 25.94 14.38 -2.00
CA ARG A 153 25.79 15.62 -2.77
C ARG A 153 27.16 16.16 -3.20
N PHE A 154 27.29 16.50 -4.49
CA PHE A 154 28.46 17.15 -5.09
C PHE A 154 28.38 18.67 -5.03
#